data_AF-A0A924ARQ8-F1
#
_entry.id   AF-A0A924ARQ8-F1
#
_cell.length_a   1.000
_cell.length_b   1.000
_cell.length_c   1.000
_cell.angle_alpha   90.00
_cell.angle_beta   90.00
_cell.angle_gamma   90.00
#
_symmetry.space_group_name_H-M   'P 1'
#
loop_
_entity.id
_entity.type
_entity.pdbx_description
1 polymer ?
#
loop_
_entity_poly.entity_id
_entity_poly.type
_entity_poly.pdbx_seq_one_letter_code
_entity_poly.pdbx_strand_id
1 'polypeptide(L)'
;MIIIFRLCGDVFADPRISADNLKEGMRDNLERLLANPLGGKLTAIATENQSLFQQWFGELVGKAAAATDQYAATDDQEAAREELLDFVREGYGHARFALRAPADKGGFTKLYPDGLDEYNNADLTNFDTLMTRYDQQLDEVKDQVGAAYVTEFDGLLAAYGATRGLQLQAKGKLSTARATVAATRPLITAQLTKTLHTICLHTGVDAALAASYWDQRFFDTESPEADKDDTAPAPTPGG
;
A
#
# COMPACT_ATOMS: atom_id res chain seq x y z
N MET A 1 9.05 -45.59 -3.72
CA MET A 1 9.90 -44.83 -2.78
C MET A 1 9.05 -43.73 -2.18
N ILE A 2 8.79 -43.79 -0.87
CA ILE A 2 8.02 -42.74 -0.18
C ILE A 2 8.96 -41.56 0.06
N ILE A 3 8.61 -40.38 -0.46
CA ILE A 3 9.38 -39.15 -0.24
C ILE A 3 8.74 -38.45 0.96
N ILE A 4 9.27 -38.69 2.16
CA ILE A 4 8.75 -38.13 3.42
C ILE A 4 8.66 -36.60 3.35
N PHE A 5 9.62 -35.94 2.71
CA PHE A 5 9.60 -34.49 2.48
C PHE A 5 8.35 -33.98 1.76
N ARG A 6 7.77 -34.76 0.84
CA ARG A 6 6.53 -34.37 0.14
C ARG A 6 5.28 -34.58 0.99
N LEU A 7 5.31 -35.54 1.91
CA LEU A 7 4.20 -35.83 2.84
C LEU A 7 4.20 -34.89 4.05
N CYS A 8 5.36 -34.34 4.41
CA CYS A 8 5.51 -33.39 5.51
C CYS A 8 5.65 -31.94 5.04
N GLY A 9 5.66 -31.71 3.73
CA GLY A 9 5.73 -30.37 3.14
C GLY A 9 4.40 -29.63 3.28
N ASP A 10 4.47 -28.31 3.23
CA ASP A 10 3.28 -27.46 3.23
C ASP A 10 2.59 -27.54 1.87
N VAL A 11 1.43 -28.21 1.83
CA VAL A 11 0.68 -28.45 0.59
C VAL A 11 -0.13 -27.23 0.14
N PHE A 12 -0.28 -26.23 1.02
CA PHE A 12 -1.00 -24.98 0.73
C PHE A 12 -0.05 -23.79 0.48
N ALA A 13 1.26 -24.01 0.53
CA ALA A 13 2.27 -22.95 0.34
C ALA A 13 2.43 -22.48 -1.12
N ASP A 14 1.58 -22.91 -2.05
CA ASP A 14 1.66 -22.48 -3.45
C ASP A 14 1.44 -20.95 -3.54
N PRO A 15 2.40 -20.18 -4.08
CA PRO A 15 2.28 -18.73 -4.19
C PRO A 15 1.15 -18.30 -5.14
N ARG A 16 0.65 -19.19 -6.00
CA ARG A 16 -0.47 -18.91 -6.93
C ARG A 16 -1.82 -18.93 -6.25
N ILE A 17 -1.93 -19.43 -5.02
CA ILE A 17 -3.16 -19.32 -4.24
C ILE A 17 -3.25 -17.88 -3.73
N SER A 18 -4.18 -17.08 -4.24
CA SER A 18 -4.33 -15.69 -3.81
C SER A 18 -4.63 -15.58 -2.31
N ALA A 19 -4.34 -14.43 -1.69
CA ALA A 19 -4.66 -14.20 -0.28
C ALA A 19 -6.17 -14.33 0.01
N ASP A 20 -7.01 -13.91 -0.95
CA ASP A 20 -8.46 -14.06 -0.86
C ASP A 20 -8.90 -15.51 -0.95
N ASN A 21 -8.35 -16.29 -1.88
CA ASN A 21 -8.64 -17.71 -1.97
C ASN A 21 -8.20 -18.46 -0.71
N LEU A 22 -7.03 -18.13 -0.16
CA LEU A 22 -6.57 -18.70 1.10
C LEU A 22 -7.50 -18.35 2.27
N LYS A 23 -7.98 -17.10 2.34
CA LYS A 23 -8.95 -16.62 3.33
C LYS A 23 -10.28 -17.37 3.22
N GLU A 24 -10.83 -17.46 2.00
CA GLU A 24 -12.11 -18.11 1.74
C GLU A 24 -12.05 -19.62 1.97
N GLY A 25 -10.98 -20.28 1.51
CA GLY A 25 -10.77 -21.70 1.74
C GLY A 25 -10.56 -22.04 3.22
N MET A 26 -9.86 -21.20 3.98
CA MET A 26 -9.72 -21.38 5.42
C MET A 26 -11.06 -21.18 6.16
N ARG A 27 -11.87 -20.20 5.74
CA ARG A 27 -13.21 -19.97 6.29
C ARG A 27 -14.13 -21.17 6.05
N ASP A 28 -14.22 -21.63 4.80
CA ASP A 28 -15.04 -22.80 4.43
C ASP A 28 -14.58 -24.06 5.20
N ASN A 29 -13.27 -24.30 5.29
CA ASN A 29 -12.73 -25.41 6.07
C ASN A 29 -13.13 -25.30 7.55
N LEU A 30 -13.03 -24.12 8.16
CA LEU A 30 -13.42 -23.90 9.55
C LEU A 30 -14.92 -24.17 9.76
N GLU A 31 -15.78 -23.69 8.87
CA GLU A 31 -17.23 -23.94 8.94
C GLU A 31 -17.54 -25.44 8.88
N ARG A 32 -16.86 -26.19 8.01
CA ARG A 32 -17.02 -27.66 7.90
C ARG A 32 -16.50 -28.40 9.12
N LEU A 33 -15.36 -27.99 9.68
CA LEU A 33 -14.81 -28.55 10.93
C LEU A 33 -15.77 -28.37 12.10
N LEU A 34 -16.39 -27.20 12.22
CA LEU A 34 -17.36 -26.89 13.27
C LEU A 34 -18.68 -27.64 13.09
N ALA A 35 -19.13 -27.82 11.84
CA ALA A 35 -20.34 -28.57 11.53
C ALA A 35 -20.18 -30.08 11.74
N ASN A 36 -18.97 -30.63 11.56
CA ASN A 36 -18.70 -32.06 11.70
C ASN A 36 -17.42 -32.33 12.53
N PRO A 37 -17.47 -32.22 13.87
CA PRO A 37 -16.26 -32.31 14.69
C PRO A 37 -15.75 -33.75 14.92
N LEU A 38 -16.29 -34.77 14.23
CA LEU A 38 -16.00 -36.20 14.43
C LEU A 38 -16.08 -36.64 15.90
N GLY A 39 -17.19 -36.31 16.57
CA GLY A 39 -17.37 -36.60 18.00
C GLY A 39 -16.43 -35.79 18.91
N GLY A 40 -16.03 -34.59 18.47
CA GLY A 40 -15.16 -33.67 19.22
C GLY A 40 -13.66 -33.83 18.94
N LYS A 41 -13.25 -34.81 18.13
CA LYS A 41 -11.84 -35.05 17.78
C LYS A 41 -11.21 -33.90 17.01
N LEU A 42 -12.00 -33.16 16.24
CA LEU A 42 -11.53 -32.02 15.45
C LEU A 42 -11.68 -30.67 16.17
N THR A 43 -12.21 -30.63 17.40
CA THR A 43 -12.47 -29.37 18.10
C THR A 43 -11.19 -28.58 18.37
N ALA A 44 -10.10 -29.24 18.78
CA ALA A 44 -8.84 -28.55 19.05
C ALA A 44 -8.25 -27.87 17.80
N ILE A 45 -8.20 -28.61 16.67
CA ILE A 45 -7.68 -28.05 15.42
C ILE A 45 -8.60 -26.95 14.85
N ALA A 46 -9.93 -27.09 15.03
CA ALA A 46 -10.88 -26.03 14.67
C ALA A 46 -10.65 -24.74 15.46
N THR A 47 -10.39 -24.83 16.78
CA THR A 47 -10.08 -23.66 17.62
C THR A 47 -8.77 -22.99 17.20
N GLU A 48 -7.72 -23.76 16.92
CA GLU A 48 -6.46 -23.21 16.40
C GLU A 48 -6.67 -22.50 15.05
N ASN A 49 -7.43 -23.11 14.13
CA ASN A 49 -7.77 -22.51 12.84
C ASN A 49 -8.56 -21.22 13.02
N GLN A 50 -9.53 -21.18 13.94
CA GLN A 50 -10.30 -19.98 14.21
C GLN A 50 -9.42 -18.81 14.66
N SER A 51 -8.49 -19.05 15.59
CA SER A 51 -7.58 -18.01 16.08
C SER A 51 -6.69 -17.46 14.95
N LEU A 52 -6.12 -18.35 14.15
CA LEU A 52 -5.25 -17.97 13.04
C LEU A 52 -6.02 -17.29 11.91
N PHE A 53 -7.24 -17.74 11.62
CA PHE A 53 -8.13 -17.10 10.64
C PHE A 53 -8.47 -15.67 11.05
N GLN A 54 -8.84 -15.44 12.31
CA GLN A 54 -9.15 -14.11 12.82
C GLN A 54 -7.95 -13.17 12.74
N GLN A 55 -6.76 -13.65 13.08
CA GLN A 55 -5.52 -12.89 12.93
C GLN A 55 -5.28 -12.53 11.46
N TRP A 56 -5.28 -13.53 10.56
CA TRP A 56 -5.01 -13.32 9.13
C TRP A 56 -6.02 -12.39 8.48
N PHE A 57 -7.31 -12.58 8.77
CA PHE A 57 -8.37 -11.72 8.27
C PHE A 57 -8.18 -10.27 8.73
N GLY A 58 -7.86 -10.06 10.02
CA GLY A 58 -7.55 -8.74 10.54
C GLY A 58 -6.36 -8.08 9.84
N GLU A 59 -5.32 -8.85 9.54
CA GLU A 59 -4.14 -8.36 8.79
C GLU A 59 -4.47 -8.00 7.34
N LEU A 60 -5.31 -8.78 6.65
CA LEU A 60 -5.79 -8.47 5.30
C LEU A 60 -6.64 -7.19 5.28
N VAL A 61 -7.56 -7.05 6.24
CA VAL A 61 -8.35 -5.81 6.41
C VAL A 61 -7.43 -4.63 6.70
N GLY A 62 -6.41 -4.80 7.54
CA GLY A 62 -5.40 -3.78 7.82
C GLY A 62 -4.59 -3.37 6.58
N LYS A 63 -4.18 -4.34 5.74
CA LYS A 63 -3.50 -4.07 4.44
C LYS A 63 -4.40 -3.26 3.52
N ALA A 64 -5.68 -3.63 3.41
CA ALA A 64 -6.65 -2.90 2.57
C ALA A 64 -6.87 -1.47 3.07
N ALA A 65 -7.08 -1.27 4.38
CA ALA A 65 -7.21 0.06 4.97
C ALA A 65 -5.96 0.93 4.74
N ALA A 66 -4.76 0.37 4.94
CA ALA A 66 -3.52 1.09 4.69
C ALA A 66 -3.31 1.45 3.20
N ALA A 67 -3.83 0.64 2.27
CA ALA A 67 -3.80 0.96 0.85
C ALA A 67 -4.74 2.12 0.52
N THR A 68 -5.96 2.13 1.06
CA THR A 68 -6.90 3.25 0.93
C THR A 68 -6.30 4.55 1.49
N ASP A 69 -5.70 4.51 2.68
CA ASP A 69 -5.01 5.66 3.28
C ASP A 69 -3.88 6.17 2.37
N GLN A 70 -3.14 5.27 1.73
CA GLN A 70 -2.07 5.65 0.81
C GLN A 70 -2.61 6.35 -0.44
N TYR A 71 -3.70 5.85 -1.03
CA TYR A 71 -4.32 6.48 -2.19
C TYR A 71 -4.84 7.88 -1.85
N ALA A 72 -5.61 8.00 -0.75
CA ALA A 72 -6.11 9.30 -0.30
C ALA A 72 -4.98 10.30 -0.03
N ALA A 73 -3.94 9.90 0.70
CA ALA A 73 -2.79 10.78 0.96
C ALA A 73 -1.96 11.09 -0.31
N THR A 74 -2.06 10.27 -1.35
CA THR A 74 -1.43 10.55 -2.64
C THR A 74 -2.23 11.59 -3.42
N ASP A 75 -3.55 11.47 -3.44
CA ASP A 75 -4.44 12.44 -4.08
C ASP A 75 -4.35 13.81 -3.39
N ASP A 76 -4.34 13.85 -2.05
CA ASP A 76 -4.17 15.09 -1.28
C ASP A 76 -2.82 15.78 -1.58
N GLN A 77 -1.75 14.99 -1.71
CA GLN A 77 -0.43 15.52 -2.04
C GLN A 77 -0.37 16.05 -3.47
N GLU A 78 -1.03 15.37 -4.41
CA GLU A 78 -1.14 15.81 -5.80
C GLU A 78 -1.87 17.15 -5.88
N ALA A 79 -3.03 17.26 -5.22
CA ALA A 79 -3.82 18.47 -5.16
C ALA A 79 -3.04 19.65 -4.55
N ALA A 80 -2.36 19.43 -3.42
CA ALA A 80 -1.54 20.48 -2.80
C ALA A 80 -0.34 20.89 -3.69
N ARG A 81 0.23 19.96 -4.46
CA ARG A 81 1.30 20.27 -5.43
C ARG A 81 0.76 21.14 -6.55
N GLU A 82 -0.38 20.77 -7.13
CA GLU A 82 -1.02 21.52 -8.22
C GLU A 82 -1.42 22.92 -7.76
N GLU A 83 -2.04 23.05 -6.59
CA GLU A 83 -2.45 24.35 -6.04
C GLU A 83 -1.25 25.29 -5.83
N LEU A 84 -0.16 24.78 -5.26
CA LEU A 84 1.07 25.57 -5.10
C LEU A 84 1.68 25.96 -6.45
N LEU A 85 1.69 25.05 -7.42
CA LEU A 85 2.24 25.31 -8.75
C LEU A 85 1.41 26.34 -9.51
N ASP A 86 0.09 26.24 -9.43
CA ASP A 86 -0.84 27.17 -10.06
C ASP A 86 -0.75 28.55 -9.42
N PHE A 87 -0.60 28.65 -8.10
CA PHE A 87 -0.32 29.92 -7.43
C PHE A 87 0.96 30.59 -7.98
N VAL A 88 2.04 29.84 -8.16
CA VAL A 88 3.29 30.38 -8.73
C VAL A 88 3.10 30.79 -10.20
N ARG A 89 2.32 30.04 -10.97
CA ARG A 89 2.04 30.34 -12.39
C ARG A 89 1.17 31.59 -12.56
N GLU A 90 0.07 31.67 -11.83
CA GLU A 90 -0.85 32.83 -11.83
C GLU A 90 -0.16 34.07 -11.25
N GLY A 91 0.69 33.87 -10.24
CA GLY A 91 1.53 34.89 -9.63
C GLY A 91 2.53 35.55 -10.57
N TYR A 92 2.82 34.96 -11.74
CA TYR A 92 3.76 35.50 -12.72
C TYR A 92 3.41 36.93 -13.14
N GLY A 93 2.12 37.21 -13.40
CA GLY A 93 1.65 38.54 -13.78
C GLY A 93 1.81 39.55 -12.64
N HIS A 94 1.49 39.13 -11.42
CA HIS A 94 1.64 39.92 -10.20
C HIS A 94 3.12 40.28 -9.96
N ALA A 95 3.99 39.28 -9.93
CA ALA A 95 5.43 39.47 -9.76
C ALA A 95 6.02 40.37 -10.86
N ARG A 96 5.61 40.17 -12.12
CA ARG A 96 6.05 41.00 -13.25
C ARG A 96 5.65 42.47 -13.08
N PHE A 97 4.48 42.73 -12.53
CA PHE A 97 4.00 44.09 -12.27
C PHE A 97 4.71 44.72 -11.08
N ALA A 98 4.77 43.99 -9.95
CA ALA A 98 5.38 44.44 -8.70
C ALA A 98 6.88 44.74 -8.84
N LEU A 99 7.60 43.95 -9.65
CA LEU A 99 9.06 44.02 -9.82
C LEU A 99 9.47 44.76 -11.11
N ARG A 100 8.54 45.50 -11.74
CA ARG A 100 8.77 46.20 -13.01
C ARG A 100 9.73 47.40 -12.90
N ALA A 101 9.98 47.90 -11.70
CA ALA A 101 10.74 49.13 -11.47
C ALA A 101 12.19 49.00 -11.98
N PRO A 102 12.80 50.06 -12.56
CA PRO A 102 14.17 50.02 -13.09
C PRO A 102 15.24 49.59 -12.08
N ALA A 103 15.03 49.86 -10.79
CA ALA A 103 15.92 49.46 -9.70
C ALA A 103 15.88 47.95 -9.42
N ASP A 104 14.78 47.27 -9.74
CA ASP A 104 14.48 45.90 -9.34
C ASP A 104 14.34 44.94 -10.53
N LYS A 105 14.82 45.33 -11.71
CA LYS A 105 14.81 44.50 -12.93
C LYS A 105 15.42 43.10 -12.73
N GLY A 106 16.29 42.91 -11.74
CA GLY A 106 16.84 41.61 -11.38
C GLY A 106 15.90 40.73 -10.55
N GLY A 107 14.98 41.30 -9.76
CA GLY A 107 14.11 40.55 -8.84
C GLY A 107 13.12 39.64 -9.57
N PHE A 108 12.57 40.10 -10.68
CA PHE A 108 11.66 39.27 -11.48
C PHE A 108 12.37 38.05 -12.09
N THR A 109 13.56 38.25 -12.65
CA THR A 109 14.37 37.18 -13.24
C THR A 109 14.94 36.23 -12.17
N LYS A 110 15.01 36.64 -10.90
CA LYS A 110 15.34 35.75 -9.79
C LYS A 110 14.21 34.75 -9.48
N LEU A 111 12.96 35.23 -9.45
CA LEU A 111 11.79 34.36 -9.24
C LEU A 111 11.51 33.47 -10.47
N TYR A 112 11.70 34.00 -11.68
CA TYR A 112 11.40 33.33 -12.94
C TYR A 112 12.62 33.35 -13.88
N PRO A 113 13.68 32.57 -13.57
CA PRO A 113 14.93 32.60 -14.33
C PRO A 113 14.75 32.16 -15.78
N ASP A 114 13.98 31.08 -15.99
CA ASP A 114 13.62 30.56 -17.30
C ASP A 114 12.15 30.92 -17.66
N GLY A 115 11.62 31.97 -17.04
CA GLY A 115 10.24 32.41 -17.23
C GLY A 115 9.21 31.43 -16.63
N LEU A 116 8.00 31.48 -17.17
CA LEU A 116 6.89 30.62 -16.74
C LEU A 116 7.08 29.16 -17.18
N ASP A 117 7.83 28.93 -18.25
CA ASP A 117 8.02 27.60 -18.85
C ASP A 117 8.65 26.60 -17.87
N GLU A 118 9.50 27.07 -16.96
CA GLU A 118 10.08 26.23 -15.92
C GLU A 118 9.01 25.59 -15.02
N TYR A 119 8.05 26.39 -14.56
CA TYR A 119 6.96 25.94 -13.70
C TYR A 119 5.89 25.18 -14.49
N ASN A 120 5.73 25.48 -15.79
CA ASN A 120 4.86 24.69 -16.68
C ASN A 120 5.38 23.26 -16.89
N ASN A 121 6.70 23.08 -16.85
CA ASN A 121 7.36 21.78 -17.03
C ASN A 121 7.85 21.15 -15.71
N ALA A 122 7.40 21.66 -14.56
CA ALA A 122 7.73 21.08 -13.27
C ALA A 122 7.13 19.68 -13.12
N ASP A 123 7.92 18.74 -12.61
CA ASP A 123 7.53 17.37 -12.33
C ASP A 123 7.87 16.98 -10.88
N LEU A 124 7.45 15.81 -10.43
CA LEU A 124 7.70 15.36 -9.05
C LEU A 124 9.18 15.26 -8.67
N THR A 125 10.09 15.13 -9.64
CA THR A 125 11.53 14.99 -9.35
C THR A 125 12.21 16.33 -9.11
N ASN A 126 11.74 17.39 -9.78
CA ASN A 126 12.32 18.73 -9.65
C ASN A 126 11.48 19.68 -8.78
N PHE A 127 10.22 19.36 -8.49
CA PHE A 127 9.28 20.23 -7.78
C PHE A 127 9.83 20.79 -6.46
N ASP A 128 10.35 19.93 -5.58
CA ASP A 128 10.90 20.33 -4.29
C ASP A 128 12.04 21.35 -4.44
N THR A 129 12.90 21.13 -5.44
CA THR A 129 14.02 22.03 -5.72
C THR A 129 13.52 23.36 -6.27
N LEU A 130 12.54 23.33 -7.18
CA LEU A 130 11.95 24.53 -7.76
C LEU A 130 11.24 25.39 -6.70
N MET A 131 10.40 24.78 -5.86
CA MET A 131 9.66 25.51 -4.82
C MET A 131 10.57 26.05 -3.72
N THR A 132 11.60 25.29 -3.33
CA THR A 132 12.61 25.76 -2.36
C THR A 132 13.38 26.97 -2.91
N ARG A 133 13.75 26.94 -4.20
CA ARG A 133 14.41 28.09 -4.82
C ARG A 133 13.44 29.27 -4.91
N TYR A 134 12.19 29.04 -5.31
CA TYR A 134 11.18 30.09 -5.38
C TYR A 134 11.01 30.79 -4.03
N ASP A 135 10.85 30.01 -2.95
CA ASP A 135 10.76 30.50 -1.56
C ASP A 135 11.94 31.41 -1.19
N GLN A 136 13.18 30.93 -1.42
CA GLN A 136 14.39 31.71 -1.14
C GLN A 136 14.43 33.02 -1.92
N GLN A 137 14.06 32.99 -3.21
CA GLN A 137 14.06 34.19 -4.04
C GLN A 137 12.90 35.12 -3.70
N LEU A 138 11.77 34.58 -3.24
CA LEU A 138 10.62 35.34 -2.77
C LEU A 138 10.96 36.13 -1.50
N ASP A 139 11.71 35.54 -0.58
CA ASP A 139 12.17 36.22 0.63
C ASP A 139 13.03 37.47 0.32
N GLU A 140 13.81 37.43 -0.77
CA GLU A 140 14.63 38.57 -1.21
C GLU A 140 13.81 39.74 -1.77
N VAL A 141 12.59 39.49 -2.26
CA VAL A 141 11.73 40.49 -2.94
C VAL A 141 10.37 40.69 -2.28
N LYS A 142 10.19 40.15 -1.06
CA LYS A 142 8.92 40.08 -0.33
C LYS A 142 8.28 41.45 -0.09
N ASP A 143 9.08 42.48 0.14
CA ASP A 143 8.61 43.84 0.41
C ASP A 143 7.96 44.46 -0.84
N GLN A 144 8.45 44.10 -2.03
CA GLN A 144 7.96 44.60 -3.31
C GLN A 144 6.72 43.84 -3.80
N VAL A 145 6.68 42.51 -3.63
CA VAL A 145 5.52 41.69 -4.05
C VAL A 145 4.35 41.77 -3.07
N GLY A 146 4.61 42.15 -1.82
CA GLY A 146 3.61 42.42 -0.80
C GLY A 146 3.33 41.22 0.11
N ALA A 147 3.07 41.52 1.38
CA ALA A 147 2.94 40.52 2.45
C ALA A 147 1.81 39.50 2.22
N ALA A 148 0.71 39.89 1.58
CA ALA A 148 -0.40 38.97 1.30
C ALA A 148 0.02 37.83 0.35
N TYR A 149 0.77 38.16 -0.70
CA TYR A 149 1.29 37.17 -1.66
C TYR A 149 2.25 36.19 -0.99
N VAL A 150 3.15 36.70 -0.16
CA VAL A 150 4.12 35.89 0.59
C VAL A 150 3.41 34.97 1.59
N THR A 151 2.43 35.50 2.33
CA THR A 151 1.66 34.71 3.30
C THR A 151 0.90 33.56 2.63
N GLU A 152 0.31 33.82 1.46
CA GLU A 152 -0.41 32.79 0.70
C GLU A 152 0.55 31.72 0.18
N PHE A 153 1.70 32.12 -0.39
CA PHE A 153 2.74 31.19 -0.79
C PHE A 153 3.23 30.31 0.36
N ASP A 154 3.59 30.91 1.50
CA ASP A 154 4.07 30.19 2.68
C ASP A 154 3.02 29.18 3.19
N GLY A 155 1.74 29.57 3.15
CA GLY A 155 0.62 28.71 3.50
C GLY A 155 0.51 27.49 2.59
N LEU A 156 0.59 27.69 1.28
CA LEU A 156 0.54 26.62 0.27
C LEU A 156 1.78 25.72 0.34
N LEU A 157 2.98 26.30 0.55
CA LEU A 157 4.22 25.54 0.73
C LEU A 157 4.17 24.67 2.00
N ALA A 158 3.64 25.21 3.10
CA ALA A 158 3.44 24.46 4.33
C ALA A 158 2.39 23.34 4.15
N ALA A 159 1.29 23.59 3.43
CA ALA A 159 0.27 22.59 3.12
C ALA A 159 0.85 21.45 2.24
N TYR A 160 1.65 21.79 1.24
CA TYR A 160 2.39 20.82 0.43
C TYR A 160 3.33 19.96 1.31
N GLY A 161 4.14 20.59 2.18
CA GLY A 161 5.03 19.88 3.09
C GLY A 161 4.29 18.92 4.04
N ALA A 162 3.14 19.34 4.56
CA ALA A 162 2.30 18.54 5.43
C ALA A 162 1.70 17.32 4.71
N THR A 163 1.11 17.50 3.53
CA THR A 163 0.53 16.41 2.73
C THR A 163 1.62 15.44 2.26
N ARG A 164 2.81 15.93 1.90
CA ARG A 164 3.97 15.10 1.57
C ARG A 164 4.39 14.22 2.75
N GLY A 165 4.41 14.77 3.96
CA GLY A 165 4.68 14.02 5.20
C GLY A 165 3.65 12.91 5.44
N LEU A 166 2.36 13.21 5.28
CA LEU A 166 1.28 12.22 5.41
C LEU A 166 1.39 11.11 4.36
N GLN A 167 1.68 11.46 3.10
CA GLN A 167 1.88 10.48 2.02
C GLN A 167 3.02 9.51 2.34
N LEU A 168 4.15 10.00 2.86
CA LEU A 168 5.28 9.15 3.25
C LEU A 168 4.93 8.22 4.41
N GLN A 169 4.20 8.73 5.41
CA GLN A 169 3.73 7.90 6.52
C GLN A 169 2.77 6.81 6.04
N ALA A 170 1.82 7.13 5.14
CA ALA A 170 0.88 6.16 4.58
C ALA A 170 1.60 5.08 3.76
N LYS A 171 2.60 5.45 2.95
CA LYS A 171 3.48 4.48 2.26
C LYS A 171 4.19 3.54 3.24
N GLY A 172 4.71 4.07 4.35
CA GLY A 172 5.34 3.27 5.40
C GLY A 172 4.38 2.30 6.09
N LYS A 173 3.14 2.75 6.38
CA LYS A 173 2.08 1.91 6.94
C LYS A 173 1.73 0.75 6.00
N LEU A 174 1.52 1.01 4.70
CA LEU A 174 1.21 -0.06 3.75
C LEU A 174 2.37 -1.03 3.59
N SER A 175 3.61 -0.55 3.54
CA SER A 175 4.79 -1.41 3.50
C SER A 175 4.84 -2.36 4.70
N THR A 176 4.59 -1.84 5.90
CA THR A 176 4.51 -2.64 7.13
C THR A 176 3.39 -3.67 7.06
N ALA A 177 2.18 -3.26 6.65
CA ALA A 177 1.03 -4.16 6.53
C ALA A 177 1.28 -5.29 5.52
N ARG A 178 1.92 -4.99 4.37
CA ARG A 178 2.33 -5.99 3.38
C ARG A 178 3.33 -6.99 3.96
N ALA A 179 4.32 -6.51 4.73
CA ALA A 179 5.30 -7.37 5.37
C ALA A 179 4.64 -8.30 6.41
N THR A 180 3.71 -7.79 7.22
CA THR A 180 2.94 -8.59 8.17
C THR A 180 2.15 -9.69 7.45
N VAL A 181 1.42 -9.33 6.38
CA VAL A 181 0.67 -10.31 5.56
C VAL A 181 1.62 -11.35 4.96
N ALA A 182 2.77 -10.96 4.42
CA ALA A 182 3.75 -11.91 3.90
C ALA A 182 4.29 -12.86 4.98
N ALA A 183 4.49 -12.37 6.21
CA ALA A 183 5.00 -13.16 7.33
C ALA A 183 3.98 -14.14 7.92
N THR A 184 2.69 -13.81 7.90
CA THR A 184 1.63 -14.68 8.44
C THR A 184 1.16 -15.74 7.46
N ARG A 185 1.26 -15.50 6.14
CA ARG A 185 0.93 -16.50 5.11
C ARG A 185 1.53 -17.91 5.34
N PRO A 186 2.84 -18.08 5.63
CA PRO A 186 3.41 -19.40 5.91
C PRO A 186 2.83 -20.06 7.18
N LEU A 187 2.40 -19.28 8.17
CA LEU A 187 1.75 -19.82 9.37
C LEU A 187 0.37 -20.40 9.05
N ILE A 188 -0.39 -19.70 8.20
CA ILE A 188 -1.72 -20.13 7.77
C ILE A 188 -1.65 -21.40 6.92
N THR A 189 -0.77 -21.41 5.92
CA THR A 189 -0.58 -22.55 5.02
C THR A 189 -0.10 -23.79 5.77
N ALA A 190 0.85 -23.63 6.71
CA ALA A 190 1.27 -24.71 7.60
C ALA A 190 0.13 -25.21 8.50
N GLN A 191 -0.72 -24.33 9.01
CA GLN A 191 -1.88 -24.71 9.82
C GLN A 191 -2.94 -25.47 9.00
N LEU A 192 -3.20 -25.06 7.76
CA LEU A 192 -4.09 -25.80 6.85
C LEU A 192 -3.52 -27.19 6.54
N THR A 193 -2.21 -27.30 6.34
CA THR A 193 -1.52 -28.58 6.17
C THR A 193 -1.66 -29.48 7.42
N LYS A 194 -1.45 -28.91 8.62
CA LYS A 194 -1.68 -29.61 9.90
C LYS A 194 -3.13 -30.09 10.01
N THR A 195 -4.07 -29.27 9.59
CA THR A 195 -5.50 -29.58 9.59
C THR A 195 -5.82 -30.74 8.67
N LEU A 196 -5.30 -30.73 7.45
CA LEU A 196 -5.47 -31.80 6.48
C LEU A 196 -4.97 -33.13 7.06
N HIS A 197 -3.77 -33.15 7.64
CA HIS A 197 -3.22 -34.35 8.25
C HIS A 197 -4.05 -34.84 9.45
N THR A 198 -4.55 -33.91 10.26
CA THR A 198 -5.40 -34.24 11.42
C THR A 198 -6.73 -34.85 10.99
N ILE A 199 -7.37 -34.30 9.94
CA ILE A 199 -8.59 -34.87 9.35
C ILE A 199 -8.31 -36.28 8.83
N CYS A 200 -7.29 -36.45 7.98
CA CYS A 200 -6.93 -37.75 7.43
C CYS A 200 -6.65 -38.81 8.51
N LEU A 201 -6.00 -38.42 9.60
CA LEU A 201 -5.75 -39.30 10.75
C LEU A 201 -7.06 -39.77 11.40
N HIS A 202 -8.02 -38.87 11.59
CA HIS A 202 -9.27 -39.17 12.29
C HIS A 202 -10.36 -39.79 11.41
N THR A 203 -10.26 -39.67 10.09
CA THR A 203 -11.13 -40.37 9.12
C THR A 203 -10.62 -41.78 8.77
N GLY A 204 -9.47 -42.20 9.30
CA GLY A 204 -8.87 -43.48 8.93
C GLY A 204 -8.35 -43.52 7.49
N VAL A 205 -7.94 -42.35 6.96
CA VAL A 205 -7.49 -42.17 5.57
C VAL A 205 -8.60 -42.43 4.54
N ASP A 206 -9.86 -42.31 4.94
CA ASP A 206 -10.97 -42.21 3.99
C ASP A 206 -10.88 -40.86 3.26
N ALA A 207 -10.42 -40.90 2.00
CA ALA A 207 -10.19 -39.73 1.17
C ALA A 207 -11.49 -38.98 0.85
N ALA A 208 -12.61 -39.68 0.68
CA ALA A 208 -13.90 -39.04 0.36
C ALA A 208 -14.43 -38.29 1.58
N LEU A 209 -14.34 -38.91 2.77
CA LEU A 209 -14.71 -38.24 4.00
C LEU A 209 -13.77 -37.09 4.33
N ALA A 210 -12.46 -37.24 4.14
CA ALA A 210 -11.49 -36.16 4.33
C ALA A 210 -11.76 -34.99 3.38
N ALA A 211 -12.05 -35.26 2.10
CA ALA A 211 -12.39 -34.23 1.11
C ALA A 211 -13.65 -33.45 1.45
N SER A 212 -14.61 -34.01 2.21
CA SER A 212 -15.83 -33.29 2.61
C SER A 212 -15.58 -32.05 3.48
N TYR A 213 -14.39 -31.93 4.07
CA TYR A 213 -13.93 -30.78 4.86
C TYR A 213 -13.24 -29.69 4.05
N TRP A 214 -13.13 -29.87 2.73
CA TRP A 214 -12.39 -28.96 1.86
C TRP A 214 -13.18 -28.67 0.59
N ASP A 215 -13.37 -27.39 0.27
CA ASP A 215 -13.71 -26.97 -1.09
C ASP A 215 -12.42 -26.71 -1.89
N GLN A 216 -12.08 -27.63 -2.79
CA GLN A 216 -10.82 -27.60 -3.56
C GLN A 216 -10.74 -26.39 -4.51
N ARG A 217 -11.87 -25.77 -4.86
CA ARG A 217 -11.88 -24.62 -5.78
C ARG A 217 -11.06 -23.43 -5.28
N PHE A 218 -10.92 -23.29 -3.95
CA PHE A 218 -10.09 -22.24 -3.35
C PHE A 218 -8.59 -22.53 -3.39
N PHE A 219 -8.19 -23.76 -3.71
CA PHE A 219 -6.79 -24.19 -3.71
C PHE A 219 -6.32 -24.64 -5.10
N ASP A 220 -7.25 -24.78 -6.05
CA ASP A 220 -6.95 -25.14 -7.44
C ASP A 220 -6.35 -23.95 -8.19
N THR A 221 -5.04 -24.05 -8.44
CA THR A 221 -4.27 -23.07 -9.22
C THR A 221 -4.55 -23.07 -10.73
N GLU A 222 -5.39 -23.99 -11.22
CA GLU A 222 -5.88 -24.03 -12.61
C GLU A 222 -7.28 -23.43 -12.78
N SER A 223 -7.88 -22.93 -11.68
CA SER A 223 -9.17 -22.25 -11.72
C SER A 223 -8.99 -20.84 -12.32
N PRO A 224 -9.82 -20.39 -13.28
CA PRO A 224 -9.63 -19.16 -14.07
C PRO A 224 -9.67 -17.84 -13.26
N GLU A 225 -9.88 -17.91 -11.94
CA GLU A 225 -9.90 -16.77 -11.01
C GLU A 225 -8.54 -16.52 -10.32
N ALA A 226 -7.51 -17.35 -10.57
CA ALA A 226 -6.22 -17.31 -9.87
C ALA A 226 -5.28 -16.16 -10.28
N ASP A 227 -5.58 -15.46 -11.39
CA ASP A 227 -4.78 -14.36 -11.89
C ASP A 227 -5.52 -13.05 -11.65
N LYS A 228 -5.31 -12.38 -10.50
CA LYS A 228 -5.04 -10.93 -10.38
C LYS A 228 -4.46 -10.62 -8.98
N ASP A 229 -3.27 -10.03 -9.00
CA ASP A 229 -2.76 -9.10 -8.00
C ASP A 229 -2.08 -9.66 -6.72
N ASP A 230 -0.84 -10.16 -6.86
CA ASP A 230 0.11 -10.18 -5.73
C ASP A 230 1.60 -10.30 -6.17
N THR A 231 1.97 -9.83 -7.38
CA THR A 231 3.41 -9.66 -7.68
C THR A 231 3.92 -8.39 -7.00
N ALA A 232 4.38 -8.53 -5.76
CA ALA A 232 5.29 -7.57 -5.18
C ALA A 232 6.50 -7.38 -6.13
N PRO A 233 6.91 -6.15 -6.46
CA PRO A 233 8.15 -5.95 -7.18
C PRO A 233 9.32 -6.50 -6.34
N ALA A 234 10.18 -7.30 -6.96
CA ALA A 234 11.41 -7.78 -6.35
C ALA A 234 12.22 -6.59 -5.81
N PRO A 235 12.89 -6.72 -4.66
CA PRO A 235 13.77 -5.67 -4.17
C PRO A 235 14.89 -5.43 -5.18
N THR A 236 14.95 -4.21 -5.72
CA THR A 236 16.07 -3.76 -6.54
C THR A 236 17.36 -3.84 -5.70
N PRO A 237 18.42 -4.54 -6.14
CA PRO A 237 19.71 -4.43 -5.49
C PRO A 237 20.20 -3.00 -5.70
N GLY A 238 20.45 -2.28 -4.60
CA GLY A 238 21.06 -0.96 -4.65
C GLY A 238 22.41 -1.02 -5.35
N GLY A 239 22.58 -0.12 -6.32
CA GLY A 239 23.84 0.21 -6.99
C GLY A 239 23.93 1.71 -7.14
#